data_AF-R7UX17-F1
#
_entry.id   AF-R7UX17-F1
#
_cell.length_a   1.000
_cell.length_b   1.000
_cell.length_c   1.000
_cell.angle_alpha   90.00
_cell.angle_beta   90.00
_cell.angle_gamma   90.00
#
_symmetry.space_group_name_H-M   'P 1'
#
loop_
_entity.id
_entity.type
_entity.pdbx_description
1 polymer ?
#
loop_
_entity_poly.entity_id
_entity_poly.type
_entity_poly.pdbx_seq_one_letter_code
_entity_poly.pdbx_strand_id
1 'polypeptide(L)'
;MIINESKTQFMVINGEEDDRNPIIHDDLNITNCDMYTYLGARFTQDGRLTSSVKAQVAAKMCHVVKFEAYDAGTPAFKYAKALLDNTDAESIDATRERVLSSERSKFVTYRTMMNPALTTHPMYTDPTVCEYKRRALTKFRLSSHNLAIERGRWSRTPRHERLCTDCDLNAIQDEEHVLSVCPRFQIIRTNHPSVNFHLPDFL
;
A
#
# COMPACT_ATOMS: atom_id res chain seq x y z
N MET A 1 -29.55 11.69 21.60
CA MET A 1 -28.57 11.39 20.53
C MET A 1 -28.68 12.49 19.50
N ILE A 2 -27.61 13.19 19.14
CA ILE A 2 -27.66 14.27 18.14
C ILE A 2 -27.36 13.65 16.78
N ILE A 3 -28.34 13.67 15.86
CA ILE A 3 -28.21 13.13 14.50
C ILE A 3 -27.81 14.28 13.57
N ASN A 4 -26.86 14.04 12.67
CA ASN A 4 -26.47 15.03 11.67
C ASN A 4 -27.24 14.76 10.38
N GLU A 5 -28.33 15.50 10.17
CA GLU A 5 -29.23 15.36 9.03
C GLU A 5 -28.50 15.38 7.68
N SER A 6 -27.51 16.27 7.51
CA SER A 6 -26.74 16.36 6.26
C SER A 6 -25.85 15.14 5.97
N LYS A 7 -25.57 14.33 6.99
CA LYS A 7 -24.73 13.12 6.89
C LYS A 7 -25.51 11.83 7.08
N THR A 8 -26.77 11.92 7.46
CA THR A 8 -27.64 10.78 7.70
C THR A 8 -28.55 10.63 6.50
N GLN A 9 -28.35 9.55 5.75
CA GLN A 9 -29.14 9.17 4.59
C GLN A 9 -29.48 7.69 4.72
N PHE A 10 -30.61 7.28 4.15
CA PHE A 10 -30.93 5.87 3.99
C PHE A 10 -31.13 5.56 2.50
N MET A 11 -31.01 4.28 2.14
CA MET A 11 -31.23 3.81 0.77
C MET A 11 -32.06 2.54 0.84
N VAL A 12 -33.17 2.49 0.11
CA VAL A 12 -34.03 1.31 0.04
C VAL A 12 -33.69 0.45 -1.17
N ILE A 13 -33.08 -0.71 -0.95
CA ILE A 13 -32.72 -1.61 -2.04
C ILE A 13 -33.95 -2.38 -2.53
N ASN A 14 -34.25 -2.30 -3.82
CA ASN A 14 -35.38 -2.98 -4.47
C ASN A 14 -36.76 -2.68 -3.87
N GLY A 15 -36.93 -1.51 -3.23
CA GLY A 15 -38.22 -1.08 -2.68
C GLY A 15 -39.16 -0.47 -3.71
N GLU A 16 -40.44 -0.46 -3.36
CA GLU A 16 -41.51 0.23 -4.10
C GLU A 16 -41.36 1.75 -3.98
N GLU A 17 -42.21 2.52 -4.66
CA GLU A 17 -42.12 4.00 -4.58
C GLU A 17 -42.40 4.51 -3.16
N ASP A 18 -43.35 3.88 -2.45
CA ASP A 18 -43.73 4.27 -1.10
C ASP A 18 -42.62 4.05 -0.06
N ASP A 19 -41.77 3.04 -0.26
CA ASP A 19 -40.65 2.77 0.65
C ASP A 19 -39.58 3.88 0.60
N ARG A 20 -39.56 4.68 -0.48
CA ARG A 20 -38.55 5.72 -0.74
C ARG A 20 -38.92 7.05 -0.11
N ASN A 21 -40.09 7.12 0.51
CA ASN A 21 -40.55 8.32 1.20
C ASN A 21 -39.60 8.68 2.35
N PRO A 22 -39.28 9.96 2.57
CA PRO A 22 -38.41 10.38 3.66
C PRO A 22 -38.90 9.86 5.03
N ILE A 23 -37.96 9.53 5.91
CA ILE A 23 -38.27 9.18 7.29
C ILE A 23 -38.34 10.48 8.08
N ILE A 24 -39.56 10.83 8.51
CA ILE A 24 -39.86 12.05 9.26
C ILE A 24 -40.23 11.69 10.69
N HIS A 25 -39.50 12.24 11.67
CA HIS A 25 -39.81 12.09 13.08
C HIS A 25 -39.43 13.35 13.86
N ASP A 26 -40.41 14.03 14.45
CA ASP A 26 -40.23 15.35 15.07
C ASP A 26 -39.60 16.36 14.08
N ASP A 27 -38.42 16.89 14.39
CA ASP A 27 -37.66 17.79 13.52
C ASP A 27 -36.72 17.05 12.55
N LEU A 28 -36.56 15.73 12.70
CA LEU A 28 -35.63 14.92 11.92
C LEU A 28 -36.25 14.54 10.57
N ASN A 29 -35.59 14.95 9.48
CA ASN A 29 -35.95 14.57 8.11
C ASN A 29 -34.78 13.86 7.42
N ILE A 30 -34.85 12.54 7.33
CA ILE A 30 -33.86 11.72 6.63
C ILE A 30 -34.41 11.39 5.25
N THR A 31 -33.71 11.80 4.20
CA THR A 31 -34.12 11.52 2.82
C THR A 31 -33.55 10.20 2.30
N ASN A 32 -34.32 9.53 1.43
CA ASN A 32 -33.82 8.37 0.68
C ASN A 32 -32.80 8.84 -0.37
N CYS A 33 -31.75 8.05 -0.61
CA CYS A 33 -30.79 8.30 -1.67
C CYS A 33 -30.72 7.13 -2.67
N ASP A 34 -30.52 7.47 -3.95
CA ASP A 34 -30.47 6.47 -5.03
C ASP A 34 -29.18 5.63 -5.04
N MET A 35 -28.17 6.07 -4.29
CA MET A 35 -26.86 5.45 -4.21
C MET A 35 -26.20 5.73 -2.87
N TYR A 36 -25.68 4.68 -2.24
CA TYR A 36 -24.97 4.75 -0.97
C TYR A 36 -23.54 4.25 -1.09
N THR A 37 -22.59 4.96 -0.46
CA THR A 37 -21.19 4.52 -0.41
C THR A 37 -20.91 3.87 0.94
N TYR A 38 -20.73 2.56 0.96
CA TYR A 38 -20.38 1.81 2.15
C TYR A 38 -18.96 1.26 2.04
N LEU A 39 -18.09 1.64 2.97
CA LEU A 39 -16.67 1.25 3.00
C LEU A 39 -15.94 1.47 1.66
N GLY A 40 -16.33 2.51 0.91
CA GLY A 40 -15.74 2.87 -0.39
C GLY A 40 -16.28 2.10 -1.60
N ALA A 41 -17.21 1.16 -1.38
CA ALA A 41 -18.00 0.54 -2.45
C ALA A 41 -19.33 1.30 -2.62
N ARG A 42 -19.71 1.56 -3.87
CA ARG A 42 -20.99 2.18 -4.20
C ARG A 42 -22.04 1.12 -4.46
N PHE A 43 -23.18 1.29 -3.83
CA PHE A 43 -24.37 0.47 -3.99
C PHE A 43 -25.46 1.36 -4.55
N THR A 44 -26.22 0.83 -5.50
CA THR A 44 -27.35 1.51 -6.12
C THR A 44 -28.66 0.94 -5.59
N GLN A 45 -29.68 1.80 -5.57
CA GLN A 45 -31.00 1.48 -5.03
C GLN A 45 -31.69 0.32 -5.77
N ASP A 46 -31.35 0.08 -7.03
CA ASP A 46 -31.83 -1.06 -7.83
C ASP A 46 -31.18 -2.40 -7.46
N GLY A 47 -30.25 -2.43 -6.50
CA GLY A 47 -29.56 -3.63 -6.04
C GLY A 47 -28.72 -4.36 -7.10
N ARG A 48 -28.57 -3.78 -8.30
CA ARG A 48 -27.87 -4.43 -9.41
C ARG A 48 -26.38 -4.19 -9.33
N LEU A 49 -25.62 -5.27 -9.42
CA LEU A 49 -24.15 -5.20 -9.47
C LEU A 49 -23.67 -4.35 -10.67
N THR A 50 -24.32 -4.45 -11.82
CA THR A 50 -23.97 -3.68 -13.02
C THR A 50 -24.12 -2.17 -12.81
N SER A 51 -25.22 -1.74 -12.19
CA SER A 51 -25.47 -0.34 -11.84
C SER A 51 -24.50 0.17 -10.79
N SER A 52 -24.22 -0.64 -9.76
CA SER A 52 -23.24 -0.35 -8.72
C SER A 52 -21.82 -0.20 -9.28
N VAL A 53 -21.40 -1.08 -10.20
CA VAL A 53 -20.10 -1.00 -10.88
C VAL A 53 -20.03 0.25 -11.76
N LYS A 54 -21.08 0.58 -12.53
CA LYS A 54 -21.13 1.82 -13.32
C LYS A 54 -21.01 3.06 -12.44
N ALA A 55 -21.74 3.10 -11.33
CA ALA A 55 -21.68 4.19 -10.36
C ALA A 55 -20.30 4.33 -9.70
N GLN A 56 -19.62 3.21 -9.46
CA GLN A 56 -18.23 3.17 -8.97
C GLN A 56 -17.25 3.68 -10.03
N VAL A 57 -17.38 3.25 -11.28
CA VAL A 57 -16.54 3.74 -12.38
C VAL A 57 -16.72 5.26 -12.53
N ALA A 58 -17.96 5.76 -12.59
CA ALA A 58 -18.24 7.19 -12.66
C ALA A 58 -17.64 7.99 -11.48
N ALA A 59 -17.68 7.44 -10.25
CA ALA A 59 -17.02 8.02 -9.09
C ALA A 59 -15.52 8.21 -9.30
N LYS A 60 -14.89 7.19 -9.89
CA LYS A 60 -13.45 7.12 -10.10
C LYS A 60 -13.03 7.82 -11.39
N MET A 61 -13.96 8.11 -12.30
CA MET A 61 -13.68 8.93 -13.47
C MET A 61 -13.17 10.31 -13.08
N CYS A 62 -13.56 10.89 -11.93
CA CYS A 62 -12.94 12.15 -11.49
C CYS A 62 -11.45 12.00 -11.14
N HIS A 63 -10.99 10.80 -10.77
CA HIS A 63 -9.56 10.51 -10.59
C HIS A 63 -8.86 10.28 -11.92
N VAL A 64 -9.53 9.66 -12.90
CA VAL A 64 -9.02 9.51 -14.27
C VAL A 64 -8.95 10.86 -14.96
N VAL A 65 -10.01 11.67 -14.90
CA VAL A 65 -10.05 13.05 -15.40
C VAL A 65 -9.09 13.94 -14.62
N LYS A 66 -8.86 13.74 -13.31
CA LYS A 66 -7.74 14.40 -12.63
C LYS A 66 -6.41 13.95 -13.23
N PHE A 67 -6.20 12.65 -13.41
CA PHE A 67 -4.97 12.11 -14.00
C PHE A 67 -4.72 12.64 -15.42
N GLU A 68 -5.77 12.73 -16.24
CA GLU A 68 -5.76 13.31 -17.59
C GLU A 68 -5.65 14.84 -17.56
N ALA A 69 -6.36 15.57 -16.69
CA ALA A 69 -6.25 17.03 -16.56
C ALA A 69 -4.93 17.46 -15.87
N TYR A 70 -4.21 16.53 -15.24
CA TYR A 70 -2.82 16.68 -14.83
C TYR A 70 -1.82 16.45 -16.01
N ASP A 71 -2.31 16.28 -17.25
CA ASP A 71 -1.56 16.56 -18.50
C ASP A 71 -1.04 18.00 -18.44
N ALA A 72 0.23 18.34 -18.70
CA ALA A 72 1.25 17.67 -19.50
C ALA A 72 2.65 17.80 -18.86
N GLY A 73 2.74 18.09 -17.55
CA GLY A 73 3.97 18.57 -16.92
C GLY A 73 4.58 17.69 -15.83
N THR A 74 3.78 16.87 -15.15
CA THR A 74 4.23 16.26 -13.89
C THR A 74 5.14 15.06 -14.10
N PRO A 75 6.20 14.89 -13.29
CA PRO A 75 7.08 13.71 -13.37
C PRO A 75 6.34 12.36 -13.23
N ALA A 76 5.28 12.32 -12.41
CA ALA A 76 4.51 11.09 -12.17
C ALA A 76 3.70 10.65 -13.39
N PHE A 77 3.07 11.59 -14.10
CA PHE A 77 2.35 11.29 -15.33
C PHE A 77 3.30 10.89 -16.46
N LYS A 78 4.41 11.63 -16.63
CA LYS A 78 5.45 11.28 -17.61
C LYS A 78 5.95 9.85 -17.39
N TYR A 79 6.22 9.48 -16.14
CA TYR A 79 6.61 8.12 -15.77
C TYR A 79 5.53 7.08 -16.05
N ALA A 80 4.26 7.33 -15.66
CA ALA A 80 3.16 6.39 -15.91
C ALA A 80 2.85 6.21 -17.40
N LYS A 81 2.89 7.30 -18.18
CA LYS A 81 2.72 7.29 -19.63
C LYS A 81 3.87 6.54 -20.30
N ALA A 82 5.10 6.80 -19.91
CA ALA A 82 6.26 6.13 -20.48
C ALA A 82 6.35 4.64 -20.12
N LEU A 83 5.79 4.22 -18.97
CA LEU A 83 5.55 2.81 -18.64
C LEU A 83 4.50 2.15 -19.55
N LEU A 84 3.40 2.86 -19.85
CA LEU A 84 2.33 2.35 -20.72
C LEU A 84 2.76 2.29 -22.19
N ASP A 85 3.50 3.31 -22.63
CA ASP A 85 4.01 3.44 -23.98
C ASP A 85 5.28 2.59 -24.21
N ASN A 86 5.79 1.90 -23.18
CA ASN A 86 7.09 1.19 -23.17
C ASN A 86 8.27 2.06 -23.63
N THR A 87 8.17 3.39 -23.50
CA THR A 87 9.16 4.36 -24.00
C THR A 87 10.18 4.80 -22.95
N ASP A 88 9.85 4.74 -21.65
CA ASP A 88 10.85 4.80 -20.55
C ASP A 88 11.10 3.40 -19.99
N ALA A 89 11.44 2.48 -20.88
CA ALA A 89 12.41 1.48 -20.48
C ALA A 89 13.76 2.21 -20.40
N GLU A 90 14.11 2.77 -19.23
CA GLU A 90 15.46 2.45 -18.79
C GLU A 90 15.55 0.95 -18.96
N SER A 91 16.44 0.48 -19.85
CA SER A 91 16.64 -0.95 -20.01
C SER A 91 16.71 -1.52 -18.59
N ILE A 92 16.05 -2.64 -18.35
CA ILE A 92 16.13 -3.33 -17.06
C ILE A 92 17.62 -3.41 -16.63
N ASP A 93 18.53 -3.49 -17.61
CA ASP A 93 19.98 -3.40 -17.46
C ASP A 93 20.47 -2.06 -16.89
N ALA A 94 20.02 -0.90 -17.38
CA ALA A 94 20.39 0.42 -16.85
C ALA A 94 19.91 0.60 -15.40
N THR A 95 18.69 0.13 -15.10
CA THR A 95 18.19 0.14 -13.71
C THR A 95 19.00 -0.80 -12.83
N ARG A 96 19.34 -2.00 -13.31
CA ARG A 96 20.21 -2.95 -12.59
C ARG A 96 21.58 -2.33 -12.34
N GLU A 97 22.18 -1.70 -13.34
CA GLU A 97 23.49 -1.05 -13.22
C GLU A 97 23.47 0.08 -12.20
N ARG A 98 22.43 0.91 -12.17
CA ARG A 98 22.24 1.93 -11.14
C ARG A 98 22.14 1.33 -9.73
N VAL A 99 21.43 0.22 -9.58
CA VAL A 99 21.32 -0.49 -8.29
C VAL A 99 22.66 -1.07 -7.86
N LEU A 100 23.42 -1.64 -8.80
CA LEU A 100 24.73 -2.26 -8.56
C LEU A 100 25.85 -1.24 -8.29
N SER A 101 25.75 -0.03 -8.87
CA SER A 101 26.73 1.04 -8.68
C SER A 101 26.43 1.95 -7.49
N SER A 102 25.20 1.96 -6.97
CA SER A 102 24.84 2.86 -5.88
C SER A 102 25.48 2.46 -4.55
N GLU A 103 26.07 3.43 -3.85
CA GLU A 103 26.61 3.26 -2.50
C GLU A 103 25.60 3.64 -1.40
N ARG A 104 24.39 4.07 -1.77
CA ARG A 104 23.39 4.46 -0.77
C ARG A 104 22.93 3.22 -0.02
N SER A 105 22.83 3.34 1.30
CA SER A 105 22.46 2.26 2.22
C SER A 105 21.30 1.40 1.73
N LYS A 106 20.20 2.00 1.26
CA LYS A 106 19.03 1.25 0.77
C LYS A 106 19.33 0.34 -0.43
N PHE A 107 20.12 0.82 -1.39
CA PHE A 107 20.50 0.00 -2.55
C PHE A 107 21.47 -1.10 -2.15
N VAL A 108 22.40 -0.81 -1.23
CA VAL A 108 23.32 -1.80 -0.66
C VAL A 108 22.51 -2.89 0.05
N THR A 109 21.69 -2.55 1.04
CA THR A 109 20.84 -3.51 1.77
C THR A 109 19.94 -4.32 0.84
N TYR A 110 19.32 -3.67 -0.15
CA TYR A 110 18.46 -4.37 -1.11
C TYR A 110 19.24 -5.40 -1.94
N ARG A 111 20.43 -5.05 -2.46
CA ARG A 111 21.21 -5.95 -3.32
C ARG A 111 22.07 -6.95 -2.55
N THR A 112 22.42 -6.72 -1.30
CA THR A 112 23.27 -7.65 -0.55
C THR A 112 22.45 -8.61 0.30
N MET A 113 21.35 -8.13 0.89
CA MET A 113 20.55 -8.94 1.81
C MET A 113 19.22 -9.38 1.19
N MET A 114 18.47 -8.46 0.57
CA MET A 114 17.07 -8.75 0.21
C MET A 114 16.90 -9.43 -1.15
N ASN A 115 17.72 -9.06 -2.13
CA ASN A 115 17.63 -9.55 -3.51
C ASN A 115 19.00 -9.58 -4.23
N PRO A 116 19.92 -10.47 -3.83
CA PRO A 116 21.24 -10.56 -4.46
C PRO A 116 21.22 -10.86 -5.95
N ALA A 117 20.30 -11.71 -6.39
CA ALA A 117 20.15 -12.04 -7.81
C ALA A 117 19.50 -10.91 -8.63
N LEU A 118 18.97 -9.88 -7.97
CA LEU A 118 18.13 -8.83 -8.56
C LEU A 118 17.01 -9.40 -9.44
N THR A 119 16.39 -10.50 -9.00
CA THR A 119 15.29 -11.16 -9.72
C THR A 119 13.93 -10.81 -9.13
N THR A 120 12.87 -11.07 -9.89
CA THR A 120 11.50 -10.98 -9.38
C THR A 120 11.26 -12.09 -8.36
N HIS A 121 10.80 -11.74 -7.16
CA HIS A 121 10.56 -12.73 -6.11
C HIS A 121 9.28 -13.54 -6.43
N PRO A 122 9.28 -14.88 -6.26
CA PRO A 122 8.17 -15.76 -6.66
C PRO A 122 6.80 -15.37 -6.09
N MET A 123 6.78 -14.78 -4.89
CA MET A 123 5.57 -14.26 -4.25
C MET A 123 4.77 -13.26 -5.11
N TYR A 124 5.42 -12.54 -6.04
CA TYR A 124 4.73 -11.61 -6.94
C TYR A 124 4.06 -12.30 -8.13
N THR A 125 4.50 -13.52 -8.48
CA THR A 125 3.95 -14.29 -9.60
C THR A 125 3.00 -15.40 -9.14
N ASP A 126 3.08 -15.80 -7.87
CA ASP A 126 2.22 -16.83 -7.29
C ASP A 126 0.81 -16.26 -6.98
N PRO A 127 -0.26 -16.72 -7.67
CA PRO A 127 -1.61 -16.22 -7.44
C PRO A 127 -2.21 -16.66 -6.10
N THR A 128 -1.67 -17.70 -5.45
CA THR A 128 -2.18 -18.25 -4.19
C THR A 128 -1.81 -17.41 -2.97
N VAL A 129 -0.81 -16.54 -3.11
CA VAL A 129 -0.38 -15.65 -2.02
C VAL A 129 -1.42 -14.55 -1.79
N CYS A 130 -1.89 -14.42 -0.55
CA CYS A 130 -2.79 -13.35 -0.15
C CYS A 130 -2.16 -11.95 -0.36
N GLU A 131 -2.97 -11.02 -0.84
CA GLU A 131 -2.51 -9.67 -1.21
C GLU A 131 -1.86 -8.90 -0.05
N TYR A 132 -2.34 -9.08 1.18
CA TYR A 132 -1.74 -8.41 2.34
C TYR A 132 -0.28 -8.85 2.59
N LYS A 133 0.06 -10.11 2.28
CA LYS A 133 1.44 -10.62 2.38
C LYS A 133 2.32 -9.98 1.31
N ARG A 134 1.81 -9.86 0.08
CA ARG A 134 2.52 -9.16 -1.01
C ARG A 134 2.83 -7.72 -0.62
N ARG A 135 1.82 -6.98 -0.17
CA ARG A 135 1.96 -5.60 0.29
C ARG A 135 2.96 -5.47 1.44
N ALA A 136 2.94 -6.39 2.41
CA ALA A 136 3.87 -6.37 3.53
C ALA A 136 5.33 -6.57 3.07
N LEU A 137 5.60 -7.56 2.21
CA LEU A 137 6.94 -7.79 1.70
C LEU A 137 7.41 -6.64 0.80
N THR A 138 6.55 -6.11 -0.09
CA THR A 138 6.90 -4.96 -0.91
C THR A 138 7.28 -3.76 -0.06
N LYS A 139 6.49 -3.44 0.97
CA LYS A 139 6.79 -2.36 1.91
C LYS A 139 8.14 -2.58 2.58
N PHE A 140 8.39 -3.80 3.03
CA PHE A 140 9.66 -4.14 3.67
C PHE A 140 10.85 -3.95 2.71
N ARG A 141 10.76 -4.46 1.48
CA ARG A 141 11.82 -4.35 0.46
C ARG A 141 12.10 -2.93 -0.03
N LEU A 142 11.12 -2.03 0.10
CA LEU A 142 11.27 -0.62 -0.25
C LEU A 142 11.66 0.26 0.94
N SER A 143 12.01 -0.36 2.09
CA SER A 143 12.24 0.33 3.37
C SER A 143 11.09 1.29 3.72
N SER A 144 9.86 0.86 3.44
CA SER A 144 8.60 1.55 3.76
C SER A 144 7.98 0.93 5.02
N HIS A 145 8.77 0.92 6.09
CA HIS A 145 8.45 0.30 7.37
C HIS A 145 8.84 1.20 8.54
N ASN A 146 8.40 0.84 9.74
CA ASN A 146 8.59 1.64 10.94
C ASN A 146 9.78 1.21 11.81
N LEU A 147 10.77 0.50 11.27
CA LEU A 147 12.01 0.20 12.00
C LEU A 147 12.74 1.51 12.39
N ALA A 148 13.47 1.49 13.50
CA ALA A 148 14.14 2.69 14.02
C ALA A 148 15.11 3.31 13.00
N ILE A 149 15.71 2.53 12.09
CA ILE A 149 16.57 3.04 11.03
C ILE A 149 15.85 4.06 10.12
N GLU A 150 14.58 3.84 9.80
CA GLU A 150 13.75 4.73 8.97
C GLU A 150 13.03 5.79 9.80
N ARG A 151 12.43 5.42 10.94
CA ARG A 151 11.79 6.41 11.84
C ARG A 151 12.78 7.47 12.30
N GLY A 152 13.95 7.03 12.77
CA GLY A 152 15.05 7.88 13.21
C GLY A 152 15.59 8.76 12.09
N ARG A 153 15.49 8.34 10.83
CA ARG A 153 15.86 9.18 9.68
C ARG A 153 14.93 10.38 9.54
N TRP A 154 13.62 10.18 9.69
CA TRP A 154 12.63 11.27 9.59
C TRP A 154 12.77 12.27 10.73
N SER A 155 13.11 11.81 11.93
CA SER A 155 13.39 12.64 13.10
C SER A 155 14.82 13.19 13.17
N ARG A 156 15.67 12.92 12.15
CA ARG A 156 17.10 13.30 12.12
C ARG A 156 17.94 12.76 13.29
N THR A 157 17.51 11.66 13.92
CA THR A 157 18.28 10.94 14.92
C THR A 157 19.56 10.36 14.28
N PRO A 158 20.75 10.52 14.88
CA PRO A 158 22.00 9.92 14.41
C PRO A 158 21.88 8.41 14.18
N ARG A 159 22.53 7.86 13.14
CA ARG A 159 22.37 6.43 12.76
C ARG A 159 22.66 5.47 13.92
N HIS A 160 23.68 5.77 14.72
CA HIS A 160 24.11 4.93 15.85
C HIS A 160 23.13 4.95 17.03
N GLU A 161 22.24 5.94 17.10
CA GLU A 161 21.20 6.05 18.15
C GLU A 161 19.86 5.41 17.72
N ARG A 162 19.75 4.90 16.49
CA ARG A 162 18.53 4.29 15.95
C ARG A 162 18.37 2.84 16.43
N LEU A 163 18.33 2.66 17.74
CA LEU A 163 18.44 1.37 18.40
C LEU A 163 17.15 0.56 18.37
N CYS A 164 17.29 -0.75 18.47
CA CYS A 164 16.17 -1.68 18.65
C CYS A 164 15.65 -1.60 20.08
N THR A 165 14.39 -1.21 20.22
CA THR A 165 13.70 -1.15 21.53
C THR A 165 13.09 -2.49 21.94
N ASP A 166 13.15 -3.49 21.05
CA ASP A 166 12.49 -4.78 21.22
C ASP A 166 13.44 -5.89 21.70
N CYS A 167 14.74 -5.60 21.82
CA CYS A 167 15.73 -6.53 22.34
C CYS A 167 16.86 -5.83 23.10
N ASP A 168 17.57 -6.57 23.95
CA ASP A 168 18.62 -6.03 24.81
C ASP A 168 20.02 -5.99 24.17
N LEU A 169 20.12 -6.24 22.85
CA LEU A 169 21.40 -6.26 22.15
C LEU A 169 22.01 -4.87 21.92
N ASN A 170 21.28 -3.80 22.27
CA ASN A 170 21.67 -2.41 22.05
C ASN A 170 22.19 -2.14 20.61
N ALA A 171 21.62 -2.84 19.65
CA ALA A 171 22.00 -2.79 18.25
C ALA A 171 21.05 -1.87 17.46
N ILE A 172 21.51 -1.37 16.32
CA ILE A 172 20.68 -0.56 15.42
C ILE A 172 19.52 -1.41 14.88
N GLN A 173 18.30 -0.88 14.91
CA GLN A 173 17.12 -1.55 14.35
C GLN A 173 17.00 -1.27 12.86
N ASP A 174 17.74 -2.03 12.06
CA ASP A 174 17.57 -2.11 10.62
C ASP A 174 17.05 -3.49 10.19
N GLU A 175 16.85 -3.64 8.89
CA GLU A 175 16.27 -4.83 8.29
C GLU A 175 17.11 -6.08 8.57
N GLU A 176 18.44 -5.96 8.60
CA GLU A 176 19.38 -7.04 8.93
C GLU A 176 19.24 -7.49 10.38
N HIS A 177 19.20 -6.53 11.31
CA HIS A 177 19.00 -6.85 12.71
C HIS A 177 17.70 -7.65 12.91
N VAL A 178 16.58 -7.20 12.34
CA VAL A 178 15.28 -7.89 12.50
C VAL A 178 15.29 -9.29 11.87
N LEU A 179 15.86 -9.42 10.68
CA LEU A 179 15.81 -10.65 9.90
C LEU A 179 16.82 -11.72 10.30
N SER A 180 17.90 -11.36 11.00
CA SER A 180 19.01 -12.30 11.21
C SER A 180 19.45 -12.40 12.66
N VAL A 181 19.38 -11.31 13.43
CA VAL A 181 20.05 -11.23 14.74
C VAL A 181 19.06 -11.13 15.90
N CYS A 182 18.01 -10.34 15.74
CA CYS A 182 17.16 -9.91 16.84
C CYS A 182 16.49 -11.09 17.56
N PRO A 183 16.75 -11.31 18.87
CA PRO A 183 16.16 -12.41 19.63
C PRO A 183 14.63 -12.38 19.63
N ARG A 184 14.05 -11.18 19.65
CA ARG A 184 12.60 -10.99 19.66
C ARG A 184 11.89 -11.58 18.44
N PHE A 185 12.57 -11.59 17.30
CA PHE A 185 12.08 -12.11 16.04
C PHE A 185 12.55 -13.55 15.77
N GLN A 186 13.27 -14.18 16.70
CA GLN A 186 13.78 -15.55 16.54
C GLN A 186 12.66 -16.55 16.25
N ILE A 187 11.55 -16.47 16.99
CA ILE A 187 10.39 -17.36 16.81
C ILE A 187 9.85 -17.28 15.37
N ILE A 188 9.81 -16.08 14.79
CA ILE A 188 9.33 -15.88 13.41
C ILE A 188 10.29 -16.53 12.42
N ARG A 189 11.61 -16.40 12.62
CA ARG A 189 12.63 -17.05 11.78
C ARG A 189 12.56 -18.57 11.86
N THR A 190 12.36 -19.11 13.06
CA THR A 190 12.22 -20.55 13.28
C THR A 190 10.95 -21.11 12.63
N ASN A 191 9.82 -20.40 12.72
CA ASN A 191 8.54 -20.83 12.16
C ASN A 191 8.45 -20.63 10.63
N HIS A 192 9.25 -19.72 10.08
CA HIS A 192 9.26 -19.39 8.66
C HIS A 192 10.68 -19.40 8.09
N PRO A 193 11.33 -20.58 8.00
CA PRO A 193 12.72 -20.69 7.54
C PRO A 193 12.89 -20.29 6.06
N SER A 194 11.81 -20.29 5.27
CA SER A 194 11.80 -19.77 3.89
C SER A 194 11.88 -18.25 3.79
N VAL A 195 11.78 -17.52 4.91
CA VAL A 195 11.99 -16.07 5.01
C VAL A 195 13.44 -15.75 5.45
N ASN A 196 14.31 -16.76 5.57
CA ASN A 196 15.74 -16.54 5.69
C ASN A 196 16.26 -15.96 4.37
N PHE A 197 16.32 -14.63 4.32
CA PHE A 197 17.18 -13.93 3.39
C PHE A 197 18.60 -14.44 3.67
N HIS A 198 19.16 -15.24 2.77
CA HIS A 198 20.57 -15.64 2.87
C HIS A 198 21.42 -14.37 2.88
N LEU A 199 21.92 -14.01 4.05
CA LEU A 199 22.99 -13.04 4.18
C LEU A 199 24.26 -13.69 3.63
N PRO A 200 24.97 -13.06 2.69
CA PRO A 200 26.34 -13.48 2.42
C PRO A 200 27.14 -13.32 3.72
N ASP A 201 28.00 -14.29 4.01
CA ASP A 201 28.96 -14.20 5.10
C ASP A 201 29.84 -12.96 4.84
N PHE A 202 29.63 -11.90 5.60
CA PHE A 202 30.57 -10.80 5.69
C PHE A 202 31.62 -11.22 6.72
N LEU A 203 32.87 -11.31 6.27
CA LEU A 203 34.07 -11.56 7.10
C LEU A 203 34.04 -10.82 8.44
#